data_AF-A0A9P3EVY8-F1
#
_entry.id   AF-A0A9P3EVY8-F1
#
_cell.length_a   1.000
_cell.length_b   1.000
_cell.length_c   1.000
_cell.angle_alpha   90.00
_cell.angle_beta   90.00
_cell.angle_gamma   90.00
#
_symmetry.space_group_name_H-M   'P 1'
#
loop_
_entity.id
_entity.type
_entity.pdbx_description
1 polymer ?
#
loop_
_entity_poly.entity_id
_entity_poly.type
_entity_poly.pdbx_seq_one_letter_code
_entity_poly.pdbx_strand_id
1 'polypeptide(L)'
;MPQAARWVGSPSIKGKSESVRMALLTFSLLGLQFTWGIEMTYCTPYLLQLGLTKSRTSLVWIAGPLSGLIIQPLIGVIADRSRSKWGRRRPFMVVGSSIVALCLLVLGWTSEIVSLFVKDAEKAKNVTIALAVLSIYAVDFAINIVQACCRSLIVDTLPIPLQQAGSAWATRMSAIGQLISYAIGSIDTVSLFGAIIGDTQFKQMTVIAALSLIGAVSVTCYSVNERILITARDSDGKAGAVQVISQLFKTTIDLPPRIQAICWAQFWAWIGWFPFLFYSTTWVGETYFRYEVPKDAPQSSDFLGEIGRVGSLSLVVFSSITFISSVLLPFCVQPPDSKRSRFTPRPPPGIAALLKKITAIRPDLHTTWLISHVMFAATMIFAPLARSRAFATFLVAACGIPWAVSSWAPFAFMGVEINKLAMGPAAAARSSGVTMITSSTIRSGNYDTDTEMDVLRLNHHDTDSDSDSEDDANIPSTGELAGIYLGVLNVYTTLPQFVGTFISWIVFSLLEPGSTKRDDSAQDSQWIRRDKEGPNAISICLFVGALCALVAAEATRRLRYAR
;
A
#
# COMPACT_ATOMS: atom_id res chain seq x y z
N MET A 1 10.91 22.49 -34.19
CA MET A 1 9.64 22.44 -33.45
C MET A 1 9.58 21.14 -32.66
N PRO A 2 9.42 21.16 -31.32
CA PRO A 2 9.24 19.93 -30.57
C PRO A 2 7.97 19.23 -31.07
N GLN A 3 8.11 18.04 -31.65
CA GLN A 3 6.96 17.27 -32.13
C GLN A 3 6.11 16.83 -30.93
N ALA A 4 4.82 17.16 -30.96
CA ALA A 4 3.86 16.68 -29.98
C ALA A 4 3.75 15.15 -30.04
N ALA A 5 3.55 14.51 -28.88
CA ALA A 5 3.45 13.06 -28.80
C ALA A 5 2.24 12.55 -29.61
N ARG A 6 2.47 11.62 -30.54
CA ARG A 6 1.40 11.01 -31.37
C ARG A 6 1.05 9.62 -30.87
N TRP A 7 -0.26 9.40 -30.67
CA TRP A 7 -0.84 8.17 -30.16
C TRP A 7 -1.74 7.52 -31.20
N VAL A 8 -1.75 6.18 -31.26
CA VAL A 8 -2.69 5.41 -32.09
C VAL A 8 -3.49 4.43 -31.25
N GLY A 9 -4.78 4.33 -31.58
CA GLY A 9 -5.76 3.46 -30.92
C GLY A 9 -6.59 4.17 -29.84
N SER A 10 -7.78 3.61 -29.55
CA SER A 10 -8.62 3.99 -28.41
C SER A 10 -8.46 2.99 -27.27
N PRO A 11 -8.35 3.43 -26.00
CA PRO A 11 -8.25 2.52 -24.89
C PRO A 11 -9.58 1.79 -24.75
N SER A 12 -9.53 0.46 -24.68
CA SER A 12 -10.75 -0.36 -24.55
C SER A 12 -10.55 -1.43 -23.49
N ILE A 13 -11.63 -1.72 -22.76
CA ILE A 13 -11.66 -2.73 -21.72
C ILE A 13 -12.78 -3.69 -22.08
N LYS A 14 -12.49 -4.98 -22.14
CA LYS A 14 -13.49 -6.03 -22.37
C LYS A 14 -14.49 -6.06 -21.21
N GLY A 15 -15.76 -6.27 -21.51
CA GLY A 15 -16.81 -6.41 -20.50
C GLY A 15 -18.13 -5.76 -20.91
N LYS A 16 -19.25 -6.42 -20.60
CA LYS A 16 -20.60 -5.96 -20.95
C LYS A 16 -21.16 -4.89 -19.99
N SER A 17 -20.66 -4.86 -18.76
CA SER A 17 -21.06 -3.91 -17.70
C SER A 17 -19.87 -3.09 -17.23
N GLU A 18 -20.10 -1.86 -16.79
CA GLU A 18 -19.07 -0.97 -16.23
C GLU A 18 -18.33 -1.61 -15.06
N SER A 19 -19.05 -2.25 -14.12
CA SER A 19 -18.45 -2.96 -12.98
C SER A 19 -17.50 -4.07 -13.42
N VAL A 20 -17.87 -4.82 -14.47
CA VAL A 20 -17.02 -5.90 -15.01
C VAL A 20 -15.77 -5.32 -15.67
N ARG A 21 -15.90 -4.21 -16.39
CA ARG A 21 -14.75 -3.51 -16.98
C ARG A 21 -13.80 -3.02 -15.90
N MET A 22 -14.30 -2.39 -14.83
CA MET A 22 -13.48 -1.93 -13.71
C MET A 22 -12.81 -3.09 -12.96
N ALA A 23 -13.53 -4.20 -12.74
CA ALA A 23 -12.97 -5.39 -12.11
C ALA A 23 -11.85 -6.01 -12.96
N LEU A 24 -12.04 -6.14 -14.27
CA LEU A 24 -11.02 -6.71 -15.17
C LEU A 24 -9.78 -5.82 -15.29
N LEU A 25 -9.97 -4.50 -15.31
CA LEU A 25 -8.89 -3.51 -15.29
C LEU A 25 -8.05 -3.61 -14.01
N THR A 26 -8.68 -3.84 -12.87
CA THR A 26 -8.02 -3.85 -11.56
C THR A 26 -7.65 -5.25 -11.05
N PHE A 27 -7.93 -6.30 -11.84
CA PHE A 27 -7.76 -7.69 -11.44
C PHE A 27 -6.30 -8.04 -11.11
N SER A 28 -5.32 -7.45 -11.80
CA SER A 28 -3.89 -7.63 -11.51
C SER A 28 -3.50 -7.23 -10.08
N LEU A 29 -4.21 -6.29 -9.45
CA LEU A 29 -3.96 -5.88 -8.06
C LEU A 29 -4.35 -6.97 -7.07
N LEU A 30 -5.29 -7.86 -7.42
CA LEU A 30 -5.64 -9.00 -6.60
C LEU A 30 -4.43 -9.94 -6.44
N GLY A 31 -3.81 -10.35 -7.56
CA GLY A 31 -2.62 -11.22 -7.53
C GLY A 31 -1.39 -10.52 -6.91
N LEU A 32 -1.26 -9.21 -7.11
CA LEU A 32 -0.22 -8.41 -6.48
C LEU A 32 -0.33 -8.42 -4.95
N GLN A 33 -1.51 -8.13 -4.40
CA GLN A 33 -1.69 -8.13 -2.94
C GLN A 33 -1.67 -9.54 -2.34
N PHE A 34 -2.09 -10.54 -3.13
CA PHE A 34 -1.91 -11.92 -2.73
C PHE A 34 -0.43 -12.24 -2.49
N THR A 35 0.44 -11.79 -3.39
CA THR A 35 1.89 -11.98 -3.27
C THR A 35 2.47 -11.24 -2.06
N TRP A 36 2.10 -9.97 -1.87
CA TRP A 36 2.49 -9.20 -0.68
C TRP A 36 2.05 -9.87 0.63
N GLY A 37 0.86 -10.48 0.66
CA GLY A 37 0.39 -11.21 1.84
C GLY A 37 1.23 -12.41 2.21
N ILE A 38 1.68 -13.18 1.22
CA ILE A 38 2.57 -14.31 1.46
C ILE A 38 3.93 -13.84 1.94
N GLU A 39 4.45 -12.76 1.35
CA GLU A 39 5.71 -12.16 1.77
C GLU A 39 5.67 -11.67 3.22
N MET A 40 4.65 -10.89 3.60
CA MET A 40 4.46 -10.42 4.99
C MET A 40 4.24 -11.56 5.99
N THR A 41 3.76 -12.72 5.53
CA THR A 41 3.47 -13.87 6.39
C THR A 41 4.66 -14.79 6.58
N TYR A 42 5.34 -15.16 5.50
CA TYR A 42 6.27 -16.28 5.50
C TYR A 42 7.74 -15.89 5.33
N CYS A 43 8.07 -14.75 4.72
CA CYS A 43 9.47 -14.41 4.44
C CYS A 43 10.28 -14.12 5.71
N THR A 44 9.71 -13.41 6.69
CA THR A 44 10.36 -13.19 8.00
C THR A 44 10.69 -14.52 8.69
N PRO A 45 9.71 -15.43 8.95
CA PRO A 45 10.01 -16.68 9.63
C PRO A 45 10.90 -17.61 8.78
N TYR A 46 10.83 -17.55 7.45
CA TYR A 46 11.74 -18.29 6.56
C TYR A 46 13.20 -17.85 6.71
N LEU A 47 13.47 -16.54 6.71
CA LEU A 47 14.82 -16.01 6.93
C LEU A 47 15.39 -16.40 8.30
N LEU A 48 14.56 -16.39 9.33
CA LEU A 48 14.96 -16.84 10.66
C LEU A 48 15.22 -18.36 10.69
N GLN A 49 14.44 -19.16 9.96
CA GLN A 49 14.67 -20.60 9.79
C GLN A 49 16.01 -20.89 9.10
N LEU A 50 16.36 -20.12 8.06
CA LEU A 50 17.68 -20.24 7.39
C LEU A 50 18.85 -19.87 8.30
N GLY A 51 18.58 -19.20 9.43
CA GLY A 51 19.56 -18.90 10.46
C GLY A 51 20.00 -17.44 10.51
N LEU A 52 19.28 -16.51 9.86
CA LEU A 52 19.50 -15.08 10.10
C LEU A 52 19.04 -14.73 11.52
N THR A 53 19.78 -13.83 12.16
CA THR A 53 19.31 -13.19 13.39
C THR A 53 18.21 -12.18 13.05
N LYS A 54 17.30 -11.89 14.00
CA LYS A 54 16.25 -10.86 13.80
C LYS A 54 16.81 -9.50 13.37
N SER A 55 17.99 -9.12 13.87
CA SER A 55 18.70 -7.91 13.47
C SER A 55 19.14 -7.93 12.00
N ARG A 56 19.64 -9.06 11.49
CA ARG A 56 19.99 -9.17 10.06
C ARG A 56 18.74 -9.23 9.20
N THR A 57 17.71 -9.95 9.64
CA THR A 57 16.40 -10.00 8.97
C THR A 57 15.80 -8.61 8.83
N SER A 58 15.89 -7.74 9.85
CA SER A 58 15.40 -6.36 9.71
C SER A 58 16.14 -5.58 8.63
N LEU A 59 17.46 -5.76 8.47
CA LEU A 59 18.21 -5.12 7.40
C LEU A 59 17.81 -5.63 5.99
N VAL A 60 17.37 -6.89 5.88
CA VAL A 60 16.84 -7.41 4.60
C VAL A 60 15.61 -6.62 4.18
N TRP A 61 14.74 -6.26 5.13
CA TRP A 61 13.53 -5.49 4.88
C TRP A 61 13.73 -4.03 4.47
N ILE A 62 14.99 -3.55 4.36
CA ILE A 62 15.30 -2.28 3.70
C ILE A 62 14.98 -2.35 2.18
N ALA A 63 14.91 -3.55 1.60
CA ALA A 63 14.58 -3.75 0.19
C ALA A 63 13.23 -3.18 -0.24
N GLY A 64 12.16 -3.42 0.53
CA GLY A 64 10.82 -2.89 0.24
C GLY A 64 10.78 -1.35 0.15
N PRO A 65 11.24 -0.60 1.16
CA PRO A 65 11.33 0.86 1.11
C PRO A 65 12.25 1.38 -0.02
N LEU A 66 13.40 0.74 -0.21
CA LEU A 66 14.38 1.12 -1.23
C LEU A 66 13.83 0.96 -2.64
N SER A 67 13.16 -0.16 -2.90
CA SER A 67 12.47 -0.40 -4.17
C SER A 67 11.32 0.58 -4.37
N GLY A 68 10.50 0.83 -3.35
CA GLY A 68 9.40 1.80 -3.43
C GLY A 68 9.84 3.22 -3.80
N LEU A 69 10.96 3.68 -3.21
CA LEU A 69 11.48 5.03 -3.43
C LEU A 69 12.13 5.20 -4.82
N ILE A 70 12.87 4.19 -5.29
CA ILE A 70 13.67 4.29 -6.52
C ILE A 70 12.88 3.79 -7.73
N ILE A 71 12.26 2.62 -7.62
CA ILE A 71 11.67 1.92 -8.77
C ILE A 71 10.36 2.55 -9.20
N GLN A 72 9.50 3.01 -8.29
CA GLN A 72 8.20 3.57 -8.68
C GLN A 72 8.32 4.82 -9.57
N PRO A 73 9.18 5.82 -9.29
CA PRO A 73 9.40 6.94 -10.20
C PRO A 73 10.11 6.52 -11.49
N LEU A 74 11.14 5.67 -11.38
CA LEU A 74 11.96 5.24 -12.52
C LEU A 74 11.14 4.49 -13.55
N ILE A 75 10.35 3.51 -13.11
CA ILE A 75 9.51 2.72 -14.01
C ILE A 75 8.41 3.57 -14.63
N GLY A 76 7.90 4.60 -13.92
CA GLY A 76 6.97 5.58 -14.48
C GLY A 76 7.54 6.21 -15.76
N VAL A 77 8.74 6.78 -15.66
CA VAL A 77 9.44 7.43 -16.78
C VAL A 77 9.84 6.45 -17.89
N ILE A 78 10.34 5.27 -17.53
CA ILE A 78 10.73 4.24 -18.51
C ILE A 78 9.51 3.73 -19.26
N ALA A 79 8.45 3.38 -18.54
CA ALA A 79 7.23 2.87 -19.15
C ALA A 79 6.55 3.97 -19.97
N ASP A 80 6.57 5.23 -19.56
CA ASP A 80 6.00 6.36 -20.32
C ASP A 80 6.57 6.50 -21.73
N ARG A 81 7.82 6.07 -21.94
CA ARG A 81 8.54 6.14 -23.22
C ARG A 81 8.42 4.87 -24.07
N SER A 82 7.73 3.84 -23.58
CA SER A 82 7.61 2.56 -24.26
C SER A 82 6.82 2.66 -25.57
N ARG A 83 7.42 2.15 -26.65
CA ARG A 83 6.83 2.05 -27.99
C ARG A 83 6.36 0.63 -28.33
N SER A 84 6.16 -0.22 -27.33
CA SER A 84 5.79 -1.61 -27.56
C SER A 84 4.41 -1.74 -28.20
N LYS A 85 4.27 -2.71 -29.11
CA LYS A 85 2.99 -3.04 -29.78
C LYS A 85 1.92 -3.55 -28.80
N TRP A 86 2.34 -4.00 -27.62
CA TRP A 86 1.44 -4.52 -26.57
C TRP A 86 0.89 -3.44 -25.64
N GLY A 87 1.25 -2.16 -25.89
CA GLY A 87 0.90 -1.05 -25.02
C GLY A 87 2.10 -0.55 -24.22
N ARG A 88 1.83 0.48 -23.42
CA ARG A 88 2.85 1.24 -22.70
C ARG A 88 3.25 0.55 -21.39
N ARG A 89 2.26 0.08 -20.62
CA ARG A 89 2.45 -0.47 -19.27
C ARG A 89 2.50 -2.00 -19.25
N ARG A 90 1.69 -2.67 -20.07
CA ARG A 90 1.54 -4.13 -20.08
C ARG A 90 2.86 -4.94 -20.20
N PRO A 91 3.83 -4.57 -21.07
CA PRO A 91 5.09 -5.32 -21.15
C PRO A 91 5.85 -5.37 -19.83
N PHE A 92 5.90 -4.25 -19.10
CA PHE A 92 6.58 -4.16 -17.81
C PHE A 92 5.84 -4.94 -16.72
N MET A 93 4.50 -4.97 -16.77
CA MET A 93 3.71 -5.81 -15.88
C MET A 93 4.03 -7.30 -16.08
N VAL A 94 4.11 -7.77 -17.33
CA VAL A 94 4.40 -9.18 -17.64
C VAL A 94 5.83 -9.56 -17.29
N VAL A 95 6.81 -8.71 -17.61
CA VAL A 95 8.21 -8.96 -17.25
C VAL A 95 8.38 -8.94 -15.73
N GLY A 96 7.80 -7.95 -15.05
CA GLY A 96 7.83 -7.84 -13.60
C GLY A 96 7.21 -9.06 -12.92
N SER A 97 6.00 -9.48 -13.33
CA SER A 97 5.35 -10.66 -12.76
C SER A 97 6.09 -11.96 -13.04
N SER A 98 6.75 -12.08 -14.19
CA SER A 98 7.59 -13.24 -14.52
C SER A 98 8.83 -13.32 -13.63
N ILE A 99 9.48 -12.17 -13.37
CA ILE A 99 10.63 -12.09 -12.45
C ILE A 99 10.18 -12.46 -11.02
N VAL A 100 9.07 -11.90 -10.55
CA VAL A 100 8.51 -12.23 -9.22
C VAL A 100 8.23 -13.72 -9.11
N ALA A 101 7.55 -14.31 -10.10
CA ALA A 101 7.24 -15.73 -10.11
C ALA A 101 8.51 -16.60 -10.06
N LEU A 102 9.52 -16.29 -10.87
CA LEU A 102 10.79 -17.02 -10.86
C LEU A 102 11.49 -16.89 -9.50
N CYS A 103 11.59 -15.69 -8.95
CA CYS A 103 12.25 -15.45 -7.67
C CYS A 103 11.51 -16.09 -6.49
N LEU A 104 10.17 -16.17 -6.52
CA LEU A 104 9.40 -16.90 -5.51
C LEU A 104 9.65 -18.41 -5.57
N LEU A 105 9.77 -18.98 -6.78
CA LEU A 105 10.15 -20.38 -6.95
C LEU A 105 11.59 -20.63 -6.48
N VAL A 106 12.53 -19.74 -6.79
CA VAL A 106 13.89 -19.82 -6.24
C VAL A 106 13.86 -19.76 -4.72
N LEU A 107 13.06 -18.86 -4.14
CA LEU A 107 12.94 -18.70 -2.69
C LEU A 107 12.39 -19.97 -2.01
N GLY A 108 11.36 -20.60 -2.58
CA GLY A 108 10.79 -21.84 -2.05
C GLY A 108 11.78 -23.02 -2.04
N TRP A 109 12.65 -23.11 -3.05
CA TRP A 109 13.61 -24.20 -3.24
C TRP A 109 15.07 -23.78 -3.00
N THR A 110 15.31 -22.71 -2.23
CA THR A 110 16.67 -22.14 -2.10
C THR A 110 17.69 -23.18 -1.60
N SER A 111 17.32 -23.98 -0.59
CA SER A 111 18.20 -24.98 0.02
C SER A 111 18.53 -26.13 -0.94
N GLU A 112 17.54 -26.57 -1.73
CA GLU A 112 17.68 -27.63 -2.72
C GLU A 112 18.51 -27.16 -3.92
N ILE A 113 18.30 -25.93 -4.37
CA ILE A 113 19.08 -25.35 -5.47
C ILE A 113 20.55 -25.25 -5.06
N VAL A 114 20.85 -24.74 -3.86
CA VAL A 114 22.23 -24.57 -3.41
C VAL A 114 22.93 -25.91 -3.15
N SER A 115 22.21 -26.91 -2.62
CA SER A 115 22.79 -28.23 -2.35
C SER A 115 23.24 -28.97 -3.63
N LEU A 116 22.68 -28.63 -4.80
CA LEU A 116 23.12 -29.16 -6.09
C LEU A 116 24.51 -28.63 -6.51
N PHE A 117 24.86 -27.40 -6.12
CA PHE A 117 26.10 -26.75 -6.54
C PHE A 117 27.20 -26.76 -5.47
N VAL A 118 26.83 -26.78 -4.18
CA VAL A 118 27.77 -26.65 -3.05
C VAL A 118 27.62 -27.85 -2.13
N LYS A 119 28.66 -28.70 -2.10
CA LYS A 119 28.70 -29.91 -1.24
C LYS A 119 29.23 -29.65 0.18
N ASP A 120 29.86 -28.50 0.40
CA ASP A 120 30.42 -28.07 1.68
C ASP A 120 29.31 -27.45 2.56
N ALA A 121 29.05 -28.04 3.73
CA ALA A 121 27.86 -27.74 4.54
C ALA A 121 27.82 -26.28 5.05
N GLU A 122 28.94 -25.74 5.53
CA GLU A 122 29.00 -24.36 6.04
C GLU A 122 28.85 -23.33 4.91
N LYS A 123 29.52 -23.58 3.78
CA LYS A 123 29.40 -22.72 2.61
C LYS A 123 28.00 -22.79 2.00
N ALA A 124 27.40 -23.97 1.96
CA ALA A 124 26.03 -24.16 1.48
C ALA A 124 25.06 -23.29 2.30
N LYS A 125 25.16 -23.30 3.65
CA LYS A 125 24.30 -22.46 4.50
C LYS A 125 24.43 -20.97 4.19
N ASN A 126 25.65 -20.46 4.08
CA ASN A 126 25.88 -19.04 3.79
C ASN A 126 25.39 -18.65 2.39
N VAL A 127 25.59 -19.52 1.39
CA VAL A 127 25.11 -19.31 0.01
C VAL A 127 23.58 -19.39 -0.06
N THR A 128 22.93 -20.30 0.67
CA THR A 128 21.47 -20.36 0.77
C THR A 128 20.90 -19.07 1.36
N ILE A 129 21.50 -18.57 2.44
CA ILE A 129 21.12 -17.28 3.02
C ILE A 129 21.27 -16.15 1.99
N ALA A 130 22.42 -16.06 1.31
CA ALA A 130 22.68 -15.02 0.33
C ALA A 130 21.69 -15.08 -0.85
N LEU A 131 21.38 -16.27 -1.35
CA LEU A 131 20.43 -16.48 -2.44
C LEU A 131 18.99 -16.14 -2.02
N ALA A 132 18.58 -16.51 -0.80
CA ALA A 132 17.27 -16.14 -0.26
C ALA A 132 17.11 -14.62 -0.13
N VAL A 133 18.12 -13.94 0.43
CA VAL A 133 18.13 -12.47 0.55
C VAL A 133 18.08 -11.80 -0.82
N LEU A 134 18.90 -12.27 -1.78
CA LEU A 134 18.88 -11.74 -3.14
C LEU A 134 17.52 -11.95 -3.81
N SER A 135 16.89 -13.10 -3.59
CA SER A 135 15.57 -13.42 -4.14
C SER A 135 14.48 -12.52 -3.55
N ILE A 136 14.49 -12.27 -2.23
CA ILE A 136 13.56 -11.32 -1.60
C ILE A 136 13.76 -9.90 -2.16
N TYR A 137 15.01 -9.44 -2.29
CA TYR A 137 15.30 -8.15 -2.92
C TYR A 137 14.76 -8.08 -4.36
N ALA A 138 14.97 -9.13 -5.15
CA ALA A 138 14.49 -9.19 -6.52
C ALA A 138 12.94 -9.19 -6.58
N VAL A 139 12.28 -9.91 -5.66
CA VAL A 139 10.82 -9.92 -5.51
C VAL A 139 10.32 -8.51 -5.19
N ASP A 140 10.86 -7.85 -4.16
CA ASP A 140 10.46 -6.49 -3.73
C ASP A 140 10.57 -5.47 -4.88
N PHE A 141 11.71 -5.48 -5.59
CA PHE A 141 11.94 -4.60 -6.73
C PHE A 141 10.97 -4.87 -7.88
N ALA A 142 10.75 -6.14 -8.23
CA ALA A 142 9.87 -6.51 -9.33
C ALA A 142 8.38 -6.33 -8.99
N ILE A 143 7.95 -6.57 -7.75
CA ILE A 143 6.59 -6.29 -7.28
C ILE A 143 6.30 -4.78 -7.39
N ASN A 144 7.26 -3.92 -7.03
CA ASN A 144 7.10 -2.47 -7.14
C ASN A 144 6.97 -2.00 -8.60
N ILE A 145 7.66 -2.65 -9.56
CA ILE A 145 7.46 -2.42 -11.02
C ILE A 145 6.00 -2.71 -11.40
N VAL A 146 5.49 -3.89 -11.01
CA VAL A 146 4.11 -4.29 -11.35
C VAL A 146 3.11 -3.38 -10.67
N GLN A 147 3.32 -3.04 -9.39
CA GLN A 147 2.44 -2.14 -8.62
C GLN A 147 2.31 -0.76 -9.27
N ALA A 148 3.43 -0.14 -9.64
CA ALA A 148 3.44 1.16 -10.28
C ALA A 148 2.69 1.12 -11.63
N CYS A 149 2.97 0.10 -12.46
CA CYS A 149 2.31 -0.06 -13.74
C CYS A 149 0.79 -0.31 -13.61
N CYS A 150 0.36 -1.13 -12.64
CA CYS A 150 -1.05 -1.38 -12.37
C CYS A 150 -1.80 -0.10 -11.99
N ARG A 151 -1.21 0.76 -11.14
CA ARG A 151 -1.83 2.02 -10.73
C ARG A 151 -1.91 3.01 -11.89
N SER A 152 -0.83 3.18 -12.64
CA SER A 152 -0.82 4.06 -13.82
C SER A 152 -1.78 3.58 -14.90
N LEU A 153 -1.93 2.26 -15.10
CA LEU A 153 -2.86 1.69 -16.09
C LEU A 153 -4.31 2.12 -15.83
N ILE A 154 -4.73 2.27 -14.57
CA ILE A 154 -6.09 2.73 -14.22
C ILE A 154 -6.30 4.16 -14.69
N VAL A 155 -5.35 5.05 -14.40
CA VAL A 155 -5.42 6.47 -14.76
C VAL A 155 -5.32 6.65 -16.29
N ASP A 156 -4.50 5.83 -16.95
CA ASP A 156 -4.25 5.90 -18.39
C ASP A 156 -5.42 5.37 -19.24
N THR A 157 -6.23 4.46 -18.70
CA THR A 157 -7.34 3.81 -19.44
C THR A 157 -8.71 4.42 -19.18
N LEU A 158 -8.93 5.00 -18.00
CA LEU A 158 -10.23 5.54 -17.61
C LEU A 158 -10.34 7.04 -17.88
N PRO A 159 -11.50 7.51 -18.41
CA PRO A 159 -11.77 8.94 -18.49
C PRO A 159 -11.90 9.55 -17.08
N ILE A 160 -11.59 10.84 -16.94
CA ILE A 160 -11.49 11.57 -15.66
C ILE A 160 -12.68 11.29 -14.71
N PRO A 161 -13.96 11.32 -15.15
CA PRO A 161 -15.09 11.08 -14.25
C PRO A 161 -15.11 9.66 -13.64
N LEU A 162 -14.53 8.68 -14.34
CA LEU A 162 -14.52 7.28 -13.93
C LEU A 162 -13.26 6.89 -13.14
N GLN A 163 -12.24 7.75 -13.05
CA GLN A 163 -10.98 7.45 -12.36
C GLN A 163 -11.15 7.23 -10.85
N GLN A 164 -12.09 7.95 -10.22
CA GLN A 164 -12.44 7.74 -8.81
C GLN A 164 -13.09 6.37 -8.60
N ALA A 165 -13.99 5.96 -9.49
CA ALA A 165 -14.59 4.62 -9.46
C ALA A 165 -13.54 3.53 -9.70
N GLY A 166 -12.61 3.73 -10.65
CA GLY A 166 -11.49 2.83 -10.91
C GLY A 166 -10.56 2.66 -9.70
N SER A 167 -10.20 3.78 -9.06
CA SER A 167 -9.39 3.78 -7.82
C SER A 167 -10.10 3.06 -6.67
N ALA A 168 -11.43 3.21 -6.55
CA ALA A 168 -12.20 2.48 -5.55
C ALA A 168 -12.24 0.96 -5.82
N TRP A 169 -12.40 0.54 -7.08
CA TRP A 169 -12.31 -0.86 -7.47
C TRP A 169 -10.92 -1.45 -7.22
N ALA A 170 -9.86 -0.67 -7.45
CA ALA A 170 -8.48 -1.06 -7.15
C ALA A 170 -8.25 -1.38 -5.68
N THR A 171 -8.75 -0.53 -4.77
CA THR A 171 -8.69 -0.77 -3.32
C THR A 171 -9.49 -2.01 -2.92
N ARG A 172 -10.66 -2.23 -3.52
CA ARG A 172 -11.48 -3.44 -3.26
C ARG A 172 -10.78 -4.71 -3.71
N MET A 173 -10.23 -4.74 -4.93
CA MET A 173 -9.49 -5.90 -5.45
C MET A 173 -8.25 -6.19 -4.63
N SER A 174 -7.55 -5.14 -4.19
CA SER A 174 -6.41 -5.24 -3.28
C SER A 174 -6.79 -5.89 -1.95
N ALA A 175 -7.87 -5.42 -1.32
CA ALA A 175 -8.34 -5.98 -0.05
C ALA A 175 -8.79 -7.45 -0.18
N ILE A 176 -9.43 -7.80 -1.30
CA ILE A 176 -9.81 -9.20 -1.60
C ILE A 176 -8.57 -10.08 -1.76
N GLY A 177 -7.57 -9.64 -2.54
CA GLY A 177 -6.33 -10.40 -2.73
C GLY A 177 -5.60 -10.67 -1.43
N GLN A 178 -5.53 -9.65 -0.57
CA GLN A 178 -4.92 -9.75 0.76
C GLN A 178 -5.67 -10.74 1.67
N LEU A 179 -7.00 -10.67 1.69
CA LEU A 179 -7.84 -11.57 2.49
C LEU A 179 -7.71 -13.03 2.02
N ILE A 180 -7.70 -13.27 0.70
CA ILE A 180 -7.53 -14.62 0.13
C ILE A 180 -6.15 -15.17 0.48
N SER A 181 -5.08 -14.36 0.41
CA SER A 181 -3.74 -14.78 0.79
C SER A 181 -3.68 -15.29 2.23
N TYR A 182 -4.17 -14.50 3.19
CA TYR A 182 -4.14 -14.91 4.59
C TYR A 182 -5.09 -16.08 4.86
N ALA A 183 -6.23 -16.16 4.16
CA ALA A 183 -7.15 -17.29 4.30
C ALA A 183 -6.49 -18.60 3.84
N ILE A 184 -5.85 -18.60 2.67
CA ILE A 184 -5.13 -19.79 2.18
C ILE A 184 -3.95 -20.13 3.10
N GLY A 185 -3.20 -19.12 3.58
CA GLY A 185 -2.10 -19.35 4.53
C GLY A 185 -2.55 -19.91 5.89
N SER A 186 -3.80 -19.65 6.30
CA SER A 186 -4.36 -20.19 7.54
C SER A 186 -4.81 -21.66 7.44
N ILE A 187 -4.93 -22.19 6.23
CA ILE A 187 -5.29 -23.58 5.97
C ILE A 187 -4.00 -24.39 5.82
N ASP A 188 -4.00 -25.62 6.34
CA ASP A 188 -2.91 -26.56 6.14
C ASP A 188 -2.90 -27.03 4.66
N THR A 189 -2.13 -26.31 3.85
CA THR A 189 -2.03 -26.54 2.40
C THR A 189 -1.40 -27.91 2.10
N VAL A 190 -0.47 -28.36 2.95
CA VAL A 190 0.22 -29.65 2.80
C VAL A 190 -0.76 -30.80 2.99
N SER A 191 -1.68 -30.69 3.95
CA SER A 191 -2.75 -31.68 4.14
C SER A 191 -3.74 -31.74 2.96
N LEU A 192 -3.95 -30.61 2.26
CA LEU A 192 -4.96 -30.48 1.21
C LEU A 192 -4.44 -30.89 -0.18
N PHE A 193 -3.22 -30.50 -0.52
CA PHE A 193 -2.61 -30.75 -1.84
C PHE A 193 -1.59 -31.90 -1.83
N GLY A 194 -1.30 -32.48 -0.65
CA GLY A 194 -0.27 -33.48 -0.47
C GLY A 194 1.13 -32.96 -0.85
N ALA A 195 2.06 -33.84 -1.18
CA ALA A 195 3.41 -33.48 -1.60
C ALA A 195 3.55 -33.16 -3.10
N ILE A 196 2.44 -32.94 -3.82
CA ILE A 196 2.45 -32.78 -5.29
C ILE A 196 3.18 -31.50 -5.71
N ILE A 197 2.98 -30.41 -4.96
CA ILE A 197 3.52 -29.08 -5.28
C ILE A 197 4.79 -28.77 -4.48
N GLY A 198 4.90 -29.34 -3.28
CA GLY A 198 6.01 -29.13 -2.36
C GLY A 198 5.78 -29.89 -1.06
N ASP A 199 6.87 -30.21 -0.38
CA ASP A 199 6.95 -30.91 0.92
C ASP A 199 6.66 -30.00 2.12
N THR A 200 6.79 -28.68 1.95
CA THR A 200 6.51 -27.68 3.00
C THR A 200 5.41 -26.72 2.57
N GLN A 201 4.68 -26.16 3.54
CA GLN A 201 3.66 -25.17 3.28
C GLN A 201 4.25 -23.94 2.58
N PHE A 202 5.45 -23.49 2.97
CA PHE A 202 6.10 -22.35 2.32
C PHE A 202 6.32 -22.57 0.82
N LYS A 203 6.83 -23.73 0.41
CA LYS A 203 7.00 -24.08 -1.02
C LYS A 203 5.68 -24.01 -1.77
N GLN A 204 4.61 -24.59 -1.21
CA GLN A 204 3.29 -24.55 -1.83
C GLN A 204 2.76 -23.12 -1.95
N MET A 205 2.90 -22.30 -0.90
CA MET A 205 2.48 -20.90 -0.92
C MET A 205 3.24 -20.10 -1.98
N THR A 206 4.55 -20.29 -2.15
CA THR A 206 5.33 -19.60 -3.20
C THR A 206 4.86 -19.95 -4.62
N VAL A 207 4.49 -21.21 -4.88
CA VAL A 207 3.92 -21.62 -6.18
C VAL A 207 2.54 -20.99 -6.39
N ILE A 208 1.67 -21.05 -5.39
CA ILE A 208 0.31 -20.46 -5.47
C ILE A 208 0.41 -18.94 -5.68
N ALA A 209 1.36 -18.27 -5.04
CA ALA A 209 1.66 -16.85 -5.25
C ALA A 209 2.09 -16.55 -6.69
N ALA A 210 3.06 -17.31 -7.20
CA ALA A 210 3.58 -17.14 -8.55
C ALA A 210 2.47 -17.33 -9.60
N LEU A 211 1.67 -18.40 -9.46
CA LEU A 211 0.56 -18.69 -10.37
C LEU A 211 -0.57 -17.66 -10.27
N SER A 212 -0.92 -17.21 -9.06
CA SER A 212 -1.97 -16.22 -8.88
C SER A 212 -1.56 -14.85 -9.44
N LEU A 213 -0.30 -14.44 -9.28
CA LEU A 213 0.21 -13.19 -9.86
C LEU A 213 0.26 -13.25 -11.39
N ILE A 214 0.84 -14.32 -11.97
CA ILE A 214 0.88 -14.49 -13.44
C ILE A 214 -0.54 -14.53 -13.99
N GLY A 215 -1.44 -15.32 -13.38
CA GLY A 215 -2.83 -15.42 -13.78
C GLY A 215 -3.55 -14.07 -13.74
N ALA A 216 -3.40 -13.33 -12.64
CA ALA A 216 -4.04 -12.02 -12.48
C ALA A 216 -3.53 -10.99 -13.49
N VAL A 217 -2.21 -10.90 -13.69
CA VAL A 217 -1.61 -10.01 -14.69
C VAL A 217 -2.02 -10.42 -16.11
N SER A 218 -2.08 -11.72 -16.40
CA SER A 218 -2.51 -12.23 -17.70
C SER A 218 -3.97 -11.88 -18.01
N VAL A 219 -4.87 -12.00 -17.03
CA VAL A 219 -6.28 -11.61 -17.18
C VAL A 219 -6.42 -10.11 -17.48
N THR A 220 -5.72 -9.25 -16.74
CA THR A 220 -5.75 -7.79 -16.99
C THR A 220 -5.14 -7.46 -18.34
N CYS A 221 -3.99 -8.06 -18.70
CA CYS A 221 -3.39 -7.86 -20.00
C CYS A 221 -4.34 -8.30 -21.13
N TYR A 222 -4.97 -9.47 -21.02
CA TYR A 222 -5.91 -9.94 -22.04
C TYR A 222 -7.16 -9.05 -22.17
N SER A 223 -7.58 -8.40 -21.08
CA SER A 223 -8.82 -7.65 -20.99
C SER A 223 -8.67 -6.16 -21.35
N VAL A 224 -7.46 -5.61 -21.24
CA VAL A 224 -7.20 -4.18 -21.40
C VAL A 224 -6.35 -3.91 -22.64
N ASN A 225 -6.85 -3.11 -23.57
CA ASN A 225 -6.08 -2.60 -24.71
C ASN A 225 -5.67 -1.15 -24.44
N GLU A 226 -4.37 -0.88 -24.51
CA GLU A 226 -3.78 0.44 -24.32
C GLU A 226 -3.61 1.19 -25.66
N ARG A 227 -3.41 2.51 -25.58
CA ARG A 227 -2.95 3.32 -26.73
C ARG A 227 -1.46 3.07 -26.99
N ILE A 228 -1.05 3.10 -28.25
CA ILE A 228 0.34 2.89 -28.65
C ILE A 228 1.00 4.24 -28.96
N LEU A 229 2.17 4.48 -28.37
CA LEU A 229 2.97 5.69 -28.62
C LEU A 229 3.80 5.51 -29.91
N ILE A 230 3.58 6.36 -30.91
CA ILE A 230 4.32 6.33 -32.19
C ILE A 230 5.51 7.28 -32.15
N THR A 231 5.29 8.51 -31.70
CA THR A 231 6.32 9.56 -31.62
C THR A 231 6.37 10.09 -30.20
N ALA A 232 7.52 9.95 -29.54
CA ALA A 232 7.75 10.54 -28.23
C ALA A 232 8.11 12.02 -28.40
N ARG A 233 7.74 12.88 -27.45
CA ARG A 233 8.24 14.26 -27.40
C ARG A 233 9.76 14.19 -27.21
N ASP A 234 10.53 14.81 -28.09
CA ASP A 234 12.00 14.86 -28.00
C ASP A 234 12.40 15.62 -26.72
N SER A 235 12.66 14.89 -25.64
CA SER A 235 13.35 15.41 -24.45
C SER A 235 14.51 14.46 -24.10
N ASP A 236 15.70 15.05 -23.97
CA ASP A 236 16.98 14.34 -23.90
C ASP A 236 16.97 13.17 -22.91
N GLY A 237 17.39 12.00 -23.38
CA GLY A 237 17.03 10.68 -22.84
C GLY A 237 17.46 10.40 -21.40
N LYS A 238 18.46 11.09 -20.85
CA LYS A 238 18.95 10.91 -19.47
C LYS A 238 18.58 12.06 -18.52
N ALA A 239 18.27 13.23 -19.07
CA ALA A 239 17.86 14.38 -18.28
C ALA A 239 16.49 14.15 -17.62
N GLY A 240 15.55 13.49 -18.30
CA GLY A 240 14.17 13.34 -17.81
C GLY A 240 14.00 12.57 -16.50
N ALA A 241 14.66 11.41 -16.32
CA ALA A 241 14.50 10.62 -15.09
C ALA A 241 15.17 11.30 -13.88
N VAL A 242 16.37 11.84 -14.08
CA VAL A 242 17.09 12.60 -13.04
C VAL A 242 16.35 13.89 -12.71
N GLN A 243 15.77 14.56 -13.71
CA GLN A 243 14.97 15.76 -13.52
C GLN A 243 13.67 15.47 -12.75
N VAL A 244 12.97 14.38 -13.07
CA VAL A 244 11.77 13.98 -12.31
C VAL A 244 12.12 13.67 -10.86
N ILE A 245 13.20 12.90 -10.62
CA ILE A 245 13.67 12.60 -9.26
C ILE A 245 14.09 13.89 -8.54
N SER A 246 14.86 14.76 -9.20
CA SER A 246 15.31 16.05 -8.65
C SER A 246 14.15 16.98 -8.32
N GLN A 247 13.11 17.01 -9.17
CA GLN A 247 11.91 17.79 -8.93
C GLN A 247 11.12 17.22 -7.76
N LEU A 248 10.98 15.90 -7.67
CA LEU A 248 10.36 15.21 -6.53
C LEU A 248 11.08 15.53 -5.22
N PHE A 249 12.42 15.51 -5.21
CA PHE A 249 13.22 15.91 -4.05
C PHE A 249 13.03 17.39 -3.70
N LYS A 250 13.08 18.29 -4.68
CA LYS A 250 12.88 19.73 -4.44
C LYS A 250 11.49 20.01 -3.89
N THR A 251 10.44 19.43 -4.48
CA THR A 251 9.07 19.59 -4.01
C THR A 251 8.82 18.89 -2.68
N THR A 252 9.57 17.83 -2.34
CA THR A 252 9.50 17.21 -0.99
C THR A 252 10.03 18.14 0.09
N ILE A 253 11.00 19.01 -0.24
CA ILE A 253 11.56 19.99 0.69
C ILE A 253 10.66 21.24 0.77
N ASP A 254 10.18 21.74 -0.38
CA ASP A 254 9.41 22.98 -0.49
C ASP A 254 7.88 22.73 -0.55
N LEU A 255 7.30 22.22 0.55
CA LEU A 255 5.86 21.91 0.64
C LEU A 255 5.02 23.04 1.23
N PRO A 256 3.79 23.26 0.74
CA PRO A 256 2.81 24.10 1.43
C PRO A 256 2.53 23.59 2.87
N PRO A 257 2.32 24.48 3.85
CA PRO A 257 2.24 24.11 5.28
C PRO A 257 1.20 23.02 5.60
N ARG A 258 0.05 23.05 4.93
CA ARG A 258 -1.02 22.05 5.11
C ARG A 258 -0.63 20.67 4.58
N ILE A 259 -0.04 20.60 3.40
CA ILE A 259 0.43 19.35 2.79
C ILE A 259 1.58 18.78 3.61
N GLN A 260 2.49 19.65 4.08
CA GLN A 260 3.58 19.27 4.96
C GLN A 260 3.07 18.63 6.27
N ALA A 261 2.01 19.17 6.86
CA ALA A 261 1.42 18.60 8.08
C ALA A 261 0.81 17.21 7.85
N ILE A 262 0.15 16.97 6.70
CA ILE A 262 -0.34 15.62 6.32
C ILE A 262 0.85 14.65 6.18
N CYS A 263 1.88 15.09 5.48
CA CYS A 263 3.09 14.30 5.22
C CYS A 263 3.82 13.93 6.52
N TRP A 264 3.94 14.85 7.48
CA TRP A 264 4.54 14.56 8.79
C TRP A 264 3.70 13.62 9.65
N ALA A 265 2.38 13.76 9.65
CA ALA A 265 1.51 12.79 10.32
C ALA A 265 1.69 11.38 9.72
N GLN A 266 1.78 11.30 8.39
CA GLN A 266 2.05 10.05 7.70
C GLN A 266 3.44 9.48 8.00
N PHE A 267 4.44 10.35 8.13
CA PHE A 267 5.82 9.98 8.46
C PHE A 267 5.86 9.21 9.78
N TRP A 268 5.34 9.82 10.85
CA TRP A 268 5.35 9.21 12.18
C TRP A 268 4.48 7.96 12.27
N ALA A 269 3.37 7.90 11.51
CA ALA A 269 2.51 6.74 11.47
C ALA A 269 3.21 5.52 10.83
N TRP A 270 3.94 5.70 9.73
CA TRP A 270 4.61 4.59 9.04
C TRP A 270 5.79 4.00 9.78
N ILE A 271 6.43 4.74 10.71
CA ILE A 271 7.45 4.17 11.60
C ILE A 271 6.85 3.01 12.43
N GLY A 272 5.59 3.14 12.85
CA GLY A 272 4.89 2.11 13.61
C GLY A 272 4.24 1.03 12.75
N TRP A 273 3.65 1.41 11.61
CA TRP A 273 3.00 0.45 10.71
C TRP A 273 3.98 -0.53 10.06
N PHE A 274 5.19 -0.10 9.75
CA PHE A 274 6.15 -0.95 9.05
C PHE A 274 6.54 -2.21 9.86
N PRO A 275 7.01 -2.12 11.13
CA PRO A 275 7.24 -3.29 11.96
C PRO A 275 5.98 -4.13 12.19
N PHE A 276 4.81 -3.50 12.28
CA PHE A 276 3.55 -4.21 12.42
C PHE A 276 3.25 -5.11 11.22
N LEU A 277 3.40 -4.62 9.99
CA LEU A 277 3.09 -5.39 8.79
C LEU A 277 4.04 -6.58 8.57
N PHE A 278 5.35 -6.41 8.83
CA PHE A 278 6.35 -7.44 8.56
C PHE A 278 6.63 -8.41 9.72
N TYR A 279 6.35 -8.01 10.96
CA TYR A 279 6.64 -8.83 12.14
C TYR A 279 5.41 -9.30 12.92
N SER A 280 4.19 -8.83 12.63
CA SER A 280 2.98 -9.26 13.37
C SER A 280 2.74 -10.77 13.29
N THR A 281 2.94 -11.37 12.13
CA THR A 281 2.78 -12.81 11.91
C THR A 281 3.77 -13.62 12.74
N THR A 282 5.03 -13.21 12.68
CA THR A 282 6.13 -13.83 13.44
C THR A 282 5.90 -13.62 14.94
N TRP A 283 5.44 -12.46 15.37
CA TRP A 283 5.13 -12.15 16.76
C TRP A 283 4.03 -13.03 17.34
N VAL A 284 2.92 -13.20 16.61
CA VAL A 284 1.83 -14.10 17.06
C VAL A 284 2.33 -15.54 17.10
N GLY A 285 3.06 -15.99 16.07
CA GLY A 285 3.65 -17.32 16.01
C GLY A 285 4.61 -17.59 17.18
N GLU A 286 5.54 -16.67 17.45
CA GLU A 286 6.44 -16.77 18.61
C GLU A 286 5.68 -16.81 19.93
N THR A 287 4.64 -15.98 20.09
CA THR A 287 3.81 -15.97 21.31
C THR A 287 3.12 -17.31 21.53
N TYR A 288 2.63 -17.95 20.47
CA TYR A 288 2.04 -19.29 20.53
C TYR A 288 3.04 -20.34 20.99
N PHE A 289 4.21 -20.41 20.33
CA PHE A 289 5.25 -21.39 20.68
C PHE A 289 5.90 -21.16 22.04
N ARG A 290 5.90 -19.92 22.52
CA ARG A 290 6.51 -19.54 23.80
C ARG A 290 5.64 -19.86 25.01
N TYR A 291 4.32 -19.69 24.88
CA TYR A 291 3.40 -19.78 26.02
C TYR A 291 2.45 -20.98 25.99
N GLU A 292 2.04 -21.45 24.81
CA GLU A 292 0.96 -22.45 24.67
C GLU A 292 1.46 -23.84 24.28
N VAL A 293 2.58 -23.95 23.58
CA VAL A 293 3.17 -25.25 23.20
C VAL A 293 4.01 -25.82 24.36
N PRO A 294 3.72 -27.04 24.85
CA PRO A 294 4.57 -27.70 25.85
C PRO A 294 6.01 -27.87 25.34
N LYS A 295 7.00 -27.69 26.22
CA LYS A 295 8.42 -27.80 25.83
C LYS A 295 8.78 -29.18 25.28
N ASP A 296 8.05 -30.22 25.71
CA ASP A 296 8.26 -31.63 25.39
C ASP A 296 7.43 -32.13 24.19
N ALA A 297 6.68 -31.25 23.52
CA ALA A 297 5.88 -31.65 22.36
C ALA A 297 6.81 -32.04 21.18
N PRO A 298 6.51 -33.15 20.47
CA PRO A 298 7.29 -33.56 19.30
C PRO A 298 7.29 -32.45 18.26
N GLN A 299 8.46 -32.15 17.73
CA GLN A 299 8.62 -31.08 16.76
C GLN A 299 7.96 -31.48 15.44
N SER A 300 7.05 -30.65 14.96
CA SER A 300 6.42 -30.79 13.66
C SER A 300 7.48 -30.71 12.55
N SER A 301 7.33 -31.54 11.52
CA SER A 301 8.22 -31.54 10.35
C SER A 301 8.16 -30.22 9.56
N ASP A 302 7.03 -29.49 9.64
CA ASP A 302 6.84 -28.18 9.00
C ASP A 302 6.61 -27.06 10.03
N PHE A 303 7.63 -26.80 10.83
CA PHE A 303 7.60 -25.74 11.85
C PHE A 303 7.34 -24.34 11.26
N LEU A 304 7.88 -24.06 10.06
CA LEU A 304 7.63 -22.80 9.35
C LEU A 304 6.17 -22.67 8.93
N GLY A 305 5.59 -23.75 8.40
CA GLY A 305 4.17 -23.82 8.06
C GLY A 305 3.28 -23.56 9.27
N GLU A 306 3.58 -24.15 10.44
CA GLU A 306 2.80 -23.91 11.65
C GLU A 306 2.80 -22.45 12.12
N ILE A 307 3.97 -21.78 12.11
CA ILE A 307 4.08 -20.35 12.41
C ILE A 307 3.26 -19.54 11.40
N GLY A 308 3.44 -19.82 10.12
CA GLY A 308 2.73 -19.15 9.04
C GLY A 308 1.23 -19.32 9.16
N ARG A 309 0.75 -20.51 9.53
CA ARG A 309 -0.66 -20.83 9.71
C ARG A 309 -1.29 -20.10 10.89
N VAL A 310 -0.62 -20.11 12.04
CA VAL A 310 -1.07 -19.39 13.23
C VAL A 310 -1.07 -17.87 12.99
N GLY A 311 0.00 -17.33 12.39
CA GLY A 311 0.09 -15.92 12.03
C GLY A 311 -0.94 -15.50 10.98
N SER A 312 -1.14 -16.33 9.95
CA SER A 312 -2.15 -16.12 8.91
C SER A 312 -3.55 -16.05 9.48
N LEU A 313 -3.90 -16.94 10.43
CA LEU A 313 -5.22 -16.92 11.08
C LEU A 313 -5.50 -15.56 11.73
N SER A 314 -4.53 -14.98 12.42
CA SER A 314 -4.68 -13.64 13.01
C SER A 314 -4.83 -12.56 11.94
N LEU A 315 -4.07 -12.68 10.84
CA LEU A 315 -4.16 -11.74 9.72
C LEU A 315 -5.46 -11.87 8.90
N VAL A 316 -6.12 -13.02 8.90
CA VAL A 316 -7.46 -13.20 8.34
C VAL A 316 -8.47 -12.36 9.12
N VAL A 317 -8.42 -12.42 10.46
CA VAL A 317 -9.32 -11.62 11.31
C VAL A 317 -9.04 -10.13 11.13
N PHE A 318 -7.77 -9.73 11.13
CA PHE A 318 -7.34 -8.35 10.81
C PHE A 318 -7.87 -7.88 9.46
N SER A 319 -7.69 -8.66 8.39
CA SER A 319 -8.11 -8.29 7.04
C SER A 319 -9.63 -8.28 6.88
N SER A 320 -10.34 -9.17 7.57
CA SER A 320 -11.80 -9.17 7.61
C SER A 320 -12.33 -7.90 8.27
N ILE A 321 -11.74 -7.49 9.40
CA ILE A 321 -12.09 -6.24 10.10
C ILE A 321 -11.74 -5.03 9.23
N THR A 322 -10.56 -5.01 8.60
CA THR A 322 -10.18 -3.95 7.66
C THR A 322 -11.16 -3.86 6.50
N PHE A 323 -11.54 -4.99 5.89
CA PHE A 323 -12.49 -5.01 4.78
C PHE A 323 -13.84 -4.43 5.20
N ILE A 324 -14.42 -4.92 6.31
CA ILE A 324 -15.68 -4.42 6.87
C ILE A 324 -15.56 -2.93 7.18
N SER A 325 -14.47 -2.50 7.81
CA SER A 325 -14.22 -1.10 8.16
C SER A 325 -14.09 -0.22 6.93
N SER A 326 -13.40 -0.68 5.89
CA SER A 326 -13.22 0.07 4.63
C SER A 326 -14.53 0.28 3.87
N VAL A 327 -15.49 -0.64 4.02
CA VAL A 327 -16.83 -0.51 3.45
C VAL A 327 -17.73 0.37 4.31
N LEU A 328 -17.70 0.22 5.64
CA LEU A 328 -18.62 0.91 6.54
C LEU A 328 -18.19 2.34 6.92
N LEU A 329 -16.89 2.58 7.15
CA LEU A 329 -16.37 3.86 7.63
C LEU A 329 -16.69 5.04 6.70
N PRO A 330 -16.60 4.93 5.36
CA PRO A 330 -16.97 6.03 4.47
C PRO A 330 -18.44 6.49 4.61
N PHE A 331 -19.35 5.62 5.07
CA PHE A 331 -20.75 5.98 5.33
C PHE A 331 -20.96 6.65 6.70
N CYS A 332 -20.03 6.41 7.64
CA CYS A 332 -20.07 6.90 9.01
C CYS A 332 -19.30 8.21 9.21
N VAL A 333 -18.39 8.57 8.30
CA VAL A 333 -17.51 9.75 8.40
C VAL A 333 -18.00 10.87 7.47
N GLN A 334 -17.93 12.12 7.92
CA GLN A 334 -18.27 13.26 7.05
C GLN A 334 -17.14 13.51 6.02
N PRO A 335 -17.48 13.73 4.73
CA PRO A 335 -16.48 14.11 3.74
C PRO A 335 -15.85 15.47 4.08
N PRO A 336 -14.55 15.67 3.79
CA PRO A 336 -13.81 16.88 4.14
C PRO A 336 -14.34 18.17 3.47
N ASP A 337 -15.12 18.06 2.40
CA ASP A 337 -15.68 19.21 1.65
C ASP A 337 -17.10 19.62 2.05
N SER A 338 -17.76 18.97 3.01
CA SER A 338 -19.15 19.29 3.30
C SER A 338 -19.33 20.54 4.19
N LYS A 339 -19.26 21.74 3.59
CA LYS A 339 -20.23 22.78 3.95
C LYS A 339 -21.60 22.28 3.51
N ARG A 340 -22.28 21.50 4.38
CA ARG A 340 -23.68 20.99 4.24
C ARG A 340 -24.21 20.97 2.80
N SER A 341 -23.95 19.91 2.03
CA SER A 341 -24.76 19.67 0.83
C SER A 341 -26.20 19.39 1.29
N ARG A 342 -27.13 20.26 0.91
CA ARG A 342 -28.56 20.21 1.29
C ARG A 342 -29.32 19.01 0.70
N PHE A 343 -28.62 18.09 0.03
CA PHE A 343 -29.20 16.96 -0.67
C PHE A 343 -28.40 15.68 -0.38
N THR A 344 -28.98 14.81 0.45
CA THR A 344 -28.59 13.40 0.56
C THR A 344 -29.78 12.56 0.09
N PRO A 345 -29.59 11.55 -0.78
CA PRO A 345 -30.65 10.63 -1.18
C PRO A 345 -31.35 10.04 0.05
N ARG A 346 -32.68 10.02 0.04
CA ARG A 346 -33.49 9.53 1.18
C ARG A 346 -33.17 8.05 1.42
N PRO A 347 -32.62 7.66 2.59
CA PRO A 347 -32.26 6.28 2.82
C PRO A 347 -33.49 5.37 2.86
N PRO A 348 -33.36 4.09 2.48
CA PRO A 348 -34.46 3.13 2.49
C PRO A 348 -35.11 3.05 3.88
N PRO A 349 -36.44 2.91 3.98
CA PRO A 349 -37.21 3.09 5.22
C PRO A 349 -36.77 2.16 6.36
N GLY A 350 -36.22 0.97 6.05
CA GLY A 350 -35.73 0.01 7.05
C GLY A 350 -34.44 0.42 7.77
N ILE A 351 -33.60 1.28 7.17
CA ILE A 351 -32.29 1.69 7.74
C ILE A 351 -32.32 3.15 8.18
N ALA A 352 -33.35 3.92 7.81
CA ALA A 352 -33.43 5.36 8.02
C ALA A 352 -33.31 5.80 9.48
N ALA A 353 -33.85 5.03 10.44
CA ALA A 353 -33.74 5.35 11.87
C ALA A 353 -32.30 5.16 12.42
N LEU A 354 -31.65 4.07 12.01
CA LEU A 354 -30.26 3.79 12.34
C LEU A 354 -29.32 4.80 11.67
N LEU A 355 -29.54 5.08 10.38
CA LEU A 355 -28.76 6.06 9.64
C LEU A 355 -28.91 7.45 10.24
N LYS A 356 -30.09 7.87 10.70
CA LYS A 356 -30.28 9.17 11.37
C LYS A 356 -29.50 9.28 12.69
N LYS A 357 -29.49 8.23 13.52
CA LYS A 357 -28.68 8.20 14.76
C LYS A 357 -27.19 8.24 14.47
N ILE A 358 -26.73 7.49 13.46
CA ILE A 358 -25.33 7.51 13.01
C ILE A 358 -24.97 8.86 12.38
N THR A 359 -25.88 9.48 11.63
CA THR A 359 -25.68 10.78 10.97
C THR A 359 -25.53 11.92 11.99
N ALA A 360 -26.16 11.80 13.15
CA ALA A 360 -26.08 12.79 14.23
C ALA A 360 -24.73 12.80 14.98
N ILE A 361 -23.97 11.70 14.95
CA ILE A 361 -22.68 11.55 15.65
C ILE A 361 -21.51 11.48 14.64
N ARG A 362 -21.71 11.82 13.36
CA ARG A 362 -20.64 11.61 12.36
C ARG A 362 -19.39 12.40 12.74
N PRO A 363 -18.27 11.73 13.09
CA PRO A 363 -17.02 12.41 13.30
C PRO A 363 -16.53 12.98 11.96
N ASP A 364 -15.88 14.14 12.04
CA ASP A 364 -15.12 14.69 10.94
C ASP A 364 -13.96 13.74 10.57
N LEU A 365 -13.55 13.72 9.30
CA LEU A 365 -12.46 12.88 8.79
C LEU A 365 -11.17 13.09 9.60
N HIS A 366 -10.94 14.33 10.04
CA HIS A 366 -9.81 14.70 10.90
C HIS A 366 -9.84 13.94 12.24
N THR A 367 -10.98 13.97 12.91
CA THR A 367 -11.20 13.29 14.20
C THR A 367 -11.12 11.78 14.04
N THR A 368 -11.67 11.22 12.95
CA THR A 368 -11.54 9.78 12.65
C THR A 368 -10.08 9.37 12.48
N TRP A 369 -9.31 10.18 11.75
CA TRP A 369 -7.88 9.90 11.54
C TRP A 369 -7.08 10.01 12.85
N LEU A 370 -7.37 11.01 13.68
CA LEU A 370 -6.78 11.13 15.01
C LEU A 370 -7.09 9.92 15.89
N ILE A 371 -8.37 9.50 15.97
CA ILE A 371 -8.80 8.33 16.73
C ILE A 371 -8.11 7.07 16.23
N SER A 372 -7.89 6.94 14.92
CA SER A 372 -7.21 5.78 14.35
C SER A 372 -5.78 5.63 14.87
N HIS A 373 -5.01 6.72 14.96
CA HIS A 373 -3.65 6.69 15.51
C HIS A 373 -3.64 6.39 17.00
N VAL A 374 -4.55 6.98 17.76
CA VAL A 374 -4.68 6.71 19.20
C VAL A 374 -5.06 5.25 19.44
N MET A 375 -5.96 4.69 18.63
CA MET A 375 -6.38 3.29 18.75
C MET A 375 -5.26 2.31 18.38
N PHE A 376 -4.47 2.62 17.35
CA PHE A 376 -3.27 1.85 17.02
C PHE A 376 -2.23 1.93 18.17
N ALA A 377 -2.00 3.11 18.74
CA ALA A 377 -1.10 3.25 19.88
C ALA A 377 -1.61 2.48 21.11
N ALA A 378 -2.89 2.61 21.45
CA ALA A 378 -3.49 1.94 22.60
C ALA A 378 -3.41 0.41 22.49
N THR A 379 -3.57 -0.15 21.29
CA THR A 379 -3.46 -1.60 21.07
C THR A 379 -2.01 -2.08 21.13
N MET A 380 -1.07 -1.38 20.48
CA MET A 380 0.33 -1.80 20.41
C MET A 380 1.13 -1.53 21.69
N ILE A 381 0.69 -0.62 22.58
CA ILE A 381 1.26 -0.46 23.92
C ILE A 381 1.16 -1.76 24.74
N PHE A 382 0.11 -2.56 24.52
CA PHE A 382 -0.08 -3.84 25.20
C PHE A 382 0.67 -5.01 24.55
N ALA A 383 1.38 -4.80 23.44
CA ALA A 383 2.10 -5.88 22.76
C ALA A 383 3.11 -6.62 23.67
N PRO A 384 3.91 -5.95 24.53
CA PRO A 384 4.81 -6.65 25.46
C PRO A 384 4.11 -7.47 26.54
N LEU A 385 2.82 -7.20 26.82
CA LEU A 385 2.03 -7.93 27.82
C LEU A 385 1.36 -9.18 27.23
N ALA A 386 1.48 -9.44 25.92
CA ALA A 386 0.81 -10.55 25.29
C ALA A 386 1.44 -11.89 25.63
N ARG A 387 0.77 -12.65 26.51
CA ARG A 387 1.18 -13.99 26.96
C ARG A 387 0.30 -15.14 26.43
N SER A 388 -0.63 -14.84 25.52
CA SER A 388 -1.48 -15.84 24.87
C SER A 388 -1.72 -15.48 23.41
N ARG A 389 -1.86 -16.50 22.56
CA ARG A 389 -2.19 -16.33 21.14
C ARG A 389 -3.50 -15.60 20.95
N ALA A 390 -4.49 -15.84 21.81
CA ALA A 390 -5.82 -15.24 21.69
C ALA A 390 -5.73 -13.73 21.92
N PHE A 391 -4.95 -13.32 22.93
CA PHE A 391 -4.72 -11.92 23.22
C PHE A 391 -3.87 -11.23 22.14
N ALA A 392 -2.78 -11.86 21.68
CA ALA A 392 -1.98 -11.33 20.57
C ALA A 392 -2.82 -11.18 19.28
N THR A 393 -3.63 -12.18 18.95
CA THR A 393 -4.56 -12.15 17.81
C THR A 393 -5.59 -11.03 17.96
N PHE A 394 -6.15 -10.83 19.15
CA PHE A 394 -7.07 -9.74 19.43
C PHE A 394 -6.42 -8.37 19.19
N LEU A 395 -5.18 -8.18 19.65
CA LEU A 395 -4.44 -6.94 19.42
C LEU A 395 -4.19 -6.68 17.92
N VAL A 396 -3.74 -7.69 17.17
CA VAL A 396 -3.56 -7.59 15.70
C VAL A 396 -4.90 -7.29 15.02
N ALA A 397 -5.97 -7.98 15.39
CA ALA A 397 -7.30 -7.81 14.83
C ALA A 397 -7.84 -6.39 15.07
N ALA A 398 -7.65 -5.83 16.26
CA ALA A 398 -8.07 -4.47 16.60
C ALA A 398 -7.36 -3.40 15.75
N CYS A 399 -6.12 -3.66 15.30
CA CYS A 399 -5.41 -2.80 14.36
C CYS A 399 -6.00 -2.82 12.93
N GLY A 400 -7.00 -3.66 12.64
CA GLY A 400 -7.68 -3.66 11.34
C GLY A 400 -8.47 -2.38 11.04
N ILE A 401 -9.07 -1.76 12.07
CA ILE A 401 -9.83 -0.51 11.92
C ILE A 401 -8.89 0.67 11.67
N PRO A 402 -7.80 0.89 12.45
CA PRO A 402 -6.83 1.94 12.18
C PRO A 402 -6.17 1.81 10.81
N TRP A 403 -5.93 0.58 10.34
CA TRP A 403 -5.35 0.33 9.02
C TRP A 403 -6.27 0.81 7.90
N ALA A 404 -7.58 0.55 8.01
CA ALA A 404 -8.57 1.02 7.04
C ALA A 404 -8.61 2.55 6.93
N VAL A 405 -8.55 3.25 8.08
CA VAL A 405 -8.51 4.72 8.10
C VAL A 405 -7.19 5.24 7.54
N SER A 406 -6.05 4.64 7.95
CA SER A 406 -4.71 5.05 7.50
C SER A 406 -4.49 4.86 6.00
N SER A 407 -5.19 3.89 5.39
CA SER A 407 -5.14 3.64 3.94
C SER A 407 -5.99 4.61 3.13
N TRP A 408 -6.89 5.37 3.77
CA TRP A 408 -7.87 6.24 3.09
C TRP A 408 -7.69 7.72 3.40
N ALA A 409 -7.60 8.08 4.69
CA ALA A 409 -7.62 9.47 5.14
C ALA A 409 -6.51 10.35 4.53
N PRO A 410 -5.25 9.91 4.42
CA PRO A 410 -4.18 10.74 3.84
C PRO A 410 -4.45 11.09 2.38
N PHE A 411 -4.88 10.11 1.58
CA PHE A 411 -5.22 10.33 0.17
C PHE A 411 -6.42 11.26 0.00
N ALA A 412 -7.42 11.14 0.88
CA ALA A 412 -8.57 12.04 0.88
C ALA A 412 -8.17 13.49 1.21
N PHE A 413 -7.35 13.70 2.25
CA PHE A 413 -6.86 15.05 2.60
C PHE A 413 -5.98 15.65 1.51
N MET A 414 -5.09 14.85 0.92
CA MET A 414 -4.24 15.29 -0.19
C MET A 414 -5.10 15.71 -1.39
N GLY A 415 -6.11 14.92 -1.76
CA GLY A 415 -7.00 15.25 -2.88
C GLY A 415 -7.71 16.60 -2.71
N VAL A 416 -8.17 16.92 -1.50
CA VAL A 416 -8.81 18.21 -1.18
C VAL A 416 -7.83 19.38 -1.31
N GLU A 417 -6.62 19.25 -0.76
CA GLU A 417 -5.64 20.33 -0.82
C GLU A 417 -5.09 20.54 -2.23
N ILE A 418 -4.89 19.47 -3.01
CA ILE A 418 -4.55 19.57 -4.43
C ILE A 418 -5.63 20.34 -5.20
N ASN A 419 -6.91 20.05 -4.93
CA ASN A 419 -8.02 20.75 -5.58
C ASN A 419 -8.04 22.25 -5.23
N LYS A 420 -7.80 22.59 -3.95
CA LYS A 420 -7.70 23.99 -3.52
C LYS A 420 -6.54 24.74 -4.20
N LEU A 421 -5.39 24.10 -4.33
CA LEU A 421 -4.24 24.69 -5.02
C LEU A 421 -4.52 24.90 -6.51
N ALA A 422 -5.25 23.97 -7.15
CA ALA A 422 -5.61 24.08 -8.56
C ALA A 422 -6.65 25.19 -8.85
N MET A 423 -7.55 25.50 -7.90
CA MET A 423 -8.56 26.56 -8.09
C MET A 423 -8.01 27.99 -7.95
N GLY A 424 -6.78 28.16 -7.46
CA GLY A 424 -6.14 29.46 -7.29
C GLY A 424 -6.78 30.38 -6.22
N PRO A 425 -6.09 31.46 -5.80
CA PRO A 425 -6.56 32.34 -4.71
C PRO A 425 -7.89 33.07 -5.01
N ALA A 426 -8.13 33.41 -6.28
CA ALA A 426 -9.27 34.24 -6.71
C ALA A 426 -10.62 33.49 -6.76
N ALA A 427 -10.62 32.17 -6.96
CA ALA A 427 -11.83 31.35 -6.85
C ALA A 427 -12.08 30.89 -5.41
N ALA A 428 -11.01 30.64 -4.65
CA ALA A 428 -11.10 30.33 -3.22
C ALA A 428 -11.75 31.47 -2.42
N ALA A 429 -11.43 32.72 -2.72
CA ALA A 429 -12.04 33.91 -2.09
C ALA A 429 -13.56 34.03 -2.38
N ARG A 430 -14.02 33.68 -3.60
CA ARG A 430 -15.45 33.66 -3.96
C ARG A 430 -16.24 32.57 -3.24
N SER A 431 -15.59 31.46 -2.85
CA SER A 431 -16.20 30.42 -1.98
C SER A 431 -16.19 30.77 -0.47
N SER A 432 -15.46 31.84 -0.11
CA SER A 432 -15.15 32.21 1.28
C SER A 432 -15.84 33.50 1.76
N GLY A 433 -16.47 34.27 0.87
CA GLY A 433 -17.05 35.57 1.19
C GLY A 433 -18.58 35.60 1.16
N VAL A 434 -19.17 35.76 2.35
CA VAL A 434 -20.45 36.45 2.64
C VAL A 434 -21.25 36.91 1.41
N THR A 435 -22.43 36.32 1.21
CA THR A 435 -23.48 36.92 0.37
C THR A 435 -23.93 38.21 1.04
N MET A 436 -23.26 39.32 0.75
CA MET A 436 -23.82 40.65 0.98
C MET A 436 -24.98 40.80 0.00
N ILE A 437 -26.19 40.65 0.50
CA ILE A 437 -27.39 41.10 -0.19
C ILE A 437 -27.30 42.62 -0.24
N THR A 438 -26.66 43.17 -1.26
CA THR A 438 -26.89 44.55 -1.67
C THR A 438 -27.92 44.52 -2.79
N SER A 439 -29.11 44.99 -2.43
CA SER A 439 -30.29 45.16 -3.27
C SER A 439 -29.94 45.83 -4.60
N SER A 440 -29.96 45.07 -5.70
CA SER A 440 -29.91 45.63 -7.05
C SER A 440 -31.33 45.89 -7.53
N THR A 441 -31.57 47.16 -7.83
CA THR A 441 -32.71 47.74 -8.53
C THR A 441 -33.15 46.91 -9.75
N ILE A 442 -34.46 46.75 -9.83
CA ILE A 442 -35.21 46.17 -10.94
C ILE A 442 -34.93 46.99 -12.22
N ARG A 443 -34.43 46.33 -13.26
CA ARG A 443 -34.77 46.67 -14.65
C ARG A 443 -35.01 45.39 -15.43
N SER A 444 -36.29 45.14 -15.63
CA SER A 444 -36.87 44.04 -16.41
C SER A 444 -36.72 44.30 -17.91
N GLY A 445 -36.41 43.26 -18.67
CA GLY A 445 -36.40 43.23 -20.13
C GLY A 445 -36.12 41.82 -20.64
N ASN A 446 -37.20 41.10 -20.97
CA ASN A 446 -37.35 39.77 -21.61
C ASN A 446 -36.12 39.15 -22.30
N TYR A 447 -35.82 37.88 -22.01
CA TYR A 447 -36.11 36.67 -22.82
C TYR A 447 -35.48 35.43 -22.15
N ASP A 448 -36.18 34.29 -22.26
CA ASP A 448 -35.81 32.88 -22.02
C ASP A 448 -34.58 32.53 -21.17
N THR A 449 -34.78 31.74 -20.10
CA THR A 449 -33.67 31.02 -19.46
C THR A 449 -34.11 29.62 -19.04
N ASP A 450 -33.67 28.66 -19.85
CA ASP A 450 -33.43 27.28 -19.43
C ASP A 450 -32.57 27.28 -18.15
N THR A 451 -32.96 26.43 -17.21
CA THR A 451 -32.23 26.22 -15.96
C THR A 451 -31.00 25.39 -16.27
N GLU A 452 -29.90 26.01 -16.70
CA GLU A 452 -28.63 25.32 -16.87
C GLU A 452 -28.05 24.92 -15.50
N MET A 453 -27.94 23.60 -15.33
CA MET A 453 -27.22 22.94 -14.25
C MET A 453 -25.74 23.34 -14.33
N ASP A 454 -25.16 23.78 -13.21
CA ASP A 454 -23.77 24.19 -13.08
C ASP A 454 -22.83 22.99 -13.33
N VAL A 455 -22.57 22.70 -14.61
CA VAL A 455 -21.61 21.70 -15.07
C VAL A 455 -20.24 22.33 -14.94
N LEU A 456 -19.40 21.75 -14.07
CA LEU A 456 -17.95 21.94 -14.00
C LEU A 456 -17.33 21.91 -15.40
N ARG A 457 -17.21 23.08 -16.03
CA ARG A 457 -16.41 23.27 -17.24
C ARG A 457 -14.93 23.25 -16.83
N LEU A 458 -14.31 22.07 -16.96
CA LEU A 458 -12.86 21.95 -17.04
C LEU A 458 -12.41 22.69 -18.30
N ASN A 459 -11.46 23.62 -18.14
CA ASN A 459 -10.83 24.38 -19.22
C ASN A 459 -10.27 23.43 -20.31
N HIS A 460 -11.07 23.15 -21.33
CA HIS A 460 -10.56 22.97 -22.68
C HIS A 460 -10.64 24.34 -23.34
N HIS A 461 -9.51 25.05 -23.38
CA HIS A 461 -9.42 26.19 -24.27
C HIS A 461 -9.30 25.61 -25.67
N ASP A 462 -10.38 25.70 -26.45
CA ASP A 462 -10.29 25.64 -27.90
C ASP A 462 -9.33 26.76 -28.31
N THR A 463 -8.25 26.38 -28.99
CA THR A 463 -7.29 27.30 -29.60
C THR A 463 -7.97 27.95 -30.80
N ASP A 464 -8.60 29.10 -30.59
CA ASP A 464 -8.92 30.09 -31.63
C ASP A 464 -9.21 31.44 -30.96
N SER A 465 -8.16 32.07 -30.41
CA SER A 465 -8.13 33.52 -30.19
C SER A 465 -6.69 33.98 -29.94
N ASP A 466 -6.09 34.59 -30.96
CA ASP A 466 -4.82 35.29 -30.89
C ASP A 466 -4.93 36.50 -29.94
N SER A 467 -4.34 36.40 -28.75
CA SER A 467 -3.83 37.54 -28.00
C SER A 467 -2.79 37.09 -26.98
N ASP A 468 -1.54 37.42 -27.27
CA ASP A 468 -0.36 37.11 -26.46
C ASP A 468 -0.44 37.70 -25.05
N SER A 469 -0.43 36.82 -24.04
CA SER A 469 0.07 37.11 -22.70
C SER A 469 0.94 35.94 -22.25
N GLU A 470 2.27 36.10 -22.34
CA GLU A 470 3.29 35.07 -22.12
C GLU A 470 3.41 34.55 -20.67
N ASP A 471 2.61 35.05 -19.72
CA ASP A 471 2.71 34.66 -18.30
C ASP A 471 1.76 33.53 -17.85
N ASP A 472 0.74 33.16 -18.64
CA ASP A 472 -0.27 32.16 -18.23
C ASP A 472 0.04 30.72 -18.71
N ALA A 473 1.14 30.52 -19.44
CA ALA A 473 1.48 29.23 -20.07
C ALA A 473 2.00 28.13 -19.12
N ASN A 474 2.12 28.41 -17.81
CA ASN A 474 2.82 27.54 -16.85
C ASN A 474 1.98 27.05 -15.67
N ILE A 475 0.65 27.21 -15.69
CA ILE A 475 -0.20 26.64 -14.63
C ILE A 475 -0.28 25.10 -14.84
N PRO A 476 0.27 24.27 -13.93
CA PRO A 476 0.24 22.83 -14.09
C PRO A 476 -1.21 22.33 -14.12
N SER A 477 -1.52 21.37 -15.00
CA SER A 477 -2.84 20.73 -14.98
C SER A 477 -3.11 20.10 -13.61
N THR A 478 -4.39 20.08 -13.17
CA THR A 478 -4.78 19.48 -11.88
C THR A 478 -4.26 18.05 -11.71
N GLY A 479 -4.16 17.30 -12.80
CA GLY A 479 -3.61 15.93 -12.82
C GLY A 479 -2.10 15.88 -12.62
N GLU A 480 -1.34 16.80 -13.21
CA GLU A 480 0.11 16.90 -13.03
C GLU A 480 0.46 17.31 -11.60
N LEU A 481 -0.27 18.29 -11.06
CA LEU A 481 -0.14 18.71 -9.66
C LEU A 481 -0.46 17.56 -8.70
N ALA A 482 -1.53 16.80 -8.98
CA ALA A 482 -1.89 15.62 -8.20
C ALA A 482 -0.80 14.55 -8.23
N GLY A 483 -0.22 14.27 -9.39
CA GLY A 483 0.88 13.31 -9.54
C GLY A 483 2.11 13.68 -8.71
N ILE A 484 2.51 14.95 -8.72
CA ILE A 484 3.66 15.45 -7.95
C ILE A 484 3.40 15.28 -6.45
N TYR A 485 2.27 15.76 -5.95
CA TYR A 485 1.98 15.71 -4.51
C TYR A 485 1.71 14.29 -4.00
N LEU A 486 1.10 13.41 -4.80
CA LEU A 486 0.98 11.98 -4.47
C LEU A 486 2.35 11.29 -4.47
N GLY A 487 3.26 11.70 -5.35
CA GLY A 487 4.66 11.27 -5.34
C GLY A 487 5.36 11.68 -4.04
N VAL A 488 5.20 12.94 -3.61
CA VAL A 488 5.75 13.42 -2.32
C VAL A 488 5.16 12.66 -1.14
N LEU A 489 3.85 12.41 -1.13
CA LEU A 489 3.23 11.57 -0.09
C LEU A 489 3.89 10.19 -0.02
N ASN A 490 4.22 9.58 -1.16
CA ASN A 490 4.93 8.30 -1.20
C ASN A 490 6.36 8.38 -0.65
N VAL A 491 7.07 9.51 -0.82
CA VAL A 491 8.36 9.72 -0.16
C VAL A 491 8.18 9.75 1.36
N TYR A 492 7.16 10.44 1.84
CA TYR A 492 6.83 10.50 3.28
C TYR A 492 6.22 9.22 3.86
N THR A 493 5.81 8.26 3.02
CA THR A 493 5.40 6.92 3.47
C THR A 493 6.58 5.93 3.46
N THR A 494 7.58 6.13 2.59
CA THR A 494 8.74 5.24 2.42
C THR A 494 9.91 5.59 3.31
N LEU A 495 10.27 6.88 3.47
CA LEU A 495 11.36 7.32 4.35
C LEU A 495 11.23 6.83 5.81
N PRO A 496 10.04 6.87 6.44
CA PRO A 496 9.83 6.32 7.78
C PRO A 496 10.17 4.84 7.92
N GLN A 497 10.04 4.08 6.84
CA GLN A 497 10.26 2.64 6.89
C GLN A 497 11.75 2.34 7.10
N PHE A 498 12.66 3.13 6.52
CA PHE A 498 14.08 3.06 6.85
C PHE A 498 14.34 3.32 8.34
N VAL A 499 13.67 4.32 8.91
CA VAL A 499 13.76 4.64 10.33
C VAL A 499 13.21 3.50 11.19
N GLY A 500 12.04 2.96 10.86
CA GLY A 500 11.44 1.82 11.55
C GLY A 500 12.29 0.56 11.48
N THR A 501 12.93 0.31 10.34
CA THR A 501 13.90 -0.78 10.16
C THR A 501 15.14 -0.57 11.02
N PHE A 502 15.70 0.65 11.05
CA PHE A 502 16.87 0.96 11.86
C PHE A 502 16.57 0.84 13.37
N ILE A 503 15.40 1.31 13.81
CA ILE A 503 14.90 1.11 15.18
C ILE A 503 14.79 -0.39 15.49
N SER A 504 14.17 -1.16 14.60
CA SER A 504 14.04 -2.62 14.78
C SER A 504 15.41 -3.30 14.86
N TRP A 505 16.36 -2.89 14.03
CA TRP A 505 17.74 -3.39 14.05
C TRP A 505 18.43 -3.13 15.39
N ILE A 506 18.30 -1.92 15.94
CA ILE A 506 18.84 -1.57 17.27
C ILE A 506 18.18 -2.43 18.36
N VAL A 507 16.86 -2.49 18.38
CA VAL A 507 16.11 -3.25 19.40
C VAL A 507 16.48 -4.73 19.36
N PHE A 508 16.54 -5.33 18.17
CA PHE A 508 16.96 -6.72 18.01
C PHE A 508 18.42 -6.94 18.39
N SER A 509 19.31 -5.99 18.10
CA SER A 509 20.73 -6.10 18.46
C SER A 509 20.96 -5.97 19.97
N LEU A 510 20.15 -5.19 20.68
CA LEU A 510 20.27 -4.99 22.13
C LEU A 510 19.62 -6.10 22.95
N LEU A 511 18.46 -6.61 22.52
CA LEU A 511 17.69 -7.63 23.26
C LEU A 511 18.04 -9.06 22.85
N GLU A 512 18.61 -9.22 21.65
CA GLU A 512 19.10 -10.50 21.15
C GLU A 512 20.54 -10.37 20.59
N PRO A 513 21.51 -9.89 21.41
CA PRO A 513 22.89 -9.75 20.98
C PRO A 513 23.51 -11.13 20.77
N GLY A 514 23.51 -11.59 19.52
CA GLY A 514 24.31 -12.72 19.07
C GLY A 514 23.85 -14.09 19.58
N SER A 515 23.24 -14.84 18.67
CA SER A 515 23.32 -16.31 18.64
C SER A 515 24.78 -16.80 18.41
N THR A 516 25.77 -16.20 19.08
CA THR A 516 27.19 -16.58 18.98
C THR A 516 27.57 -17.75 19.89
N LYS A 517 26.66 -18.18 20.77
CA LYS A 517 26.70 -19.52 21.38
C LYS A 517 25.41 -20.24 21.02
N ARG A 518 25.27 -20.58 19.74
CA ARG A 518 24.44 -21.72 19.36
C ARG A 518 25.27 -22.92 19.78
N ASP A 519 24.96 -23.53 20.92
CA ASP A 519 25.60 -24.80 21.28
C ASP A 519 25.31 -25.78 20.14
N ASP A 520 26.37 -26.28 19.51
CA ASP A 520 26.32 -27.26 18.41
C ASP A 520 25.65 -28.59 18.81
N SER A 521 25.13 -28.69 20.03
CA SER A 521 24.39 -29.83 20.59
C SER A 521 22.87 -29.65 20.57
N ALA A 522 22.35 -28.43 20.35
CA ALA A 522 20.92 -28.20 20.16
C ALA A 522 20.57 -28.37 18.68
N GLN A 523 20.03 -29.55 18.34
CA GLN A 523 19.33 -29.88 17.09
C GLN A 523 18.94 -28.66 16.25
N ASP A 524 19.33 -28.64 14.97
CA ASP A 524 19.25 -27.60 13.90
C ASP A 524 17.97 -26.74 13.77
N SER A 525 17.03 -26.81 14.70
CA SER A 525 15.63 -26.42 14.52
C SER A 525 15.11 -25.36 15.51
N GLN A 526 15.89 -24.92 16.52
CA GLN A 526 15.45 -23.89 17.48
C GLN A 526 15.98 -22.50 17.13
N TRP A 527 15.33 -21.82 16.17
CA TRP A 527 15.55 -20.39 15.89
C TRP A 527 14.56 -19.46 16.61
N ILE A 528 13.54 -20.02 17.28
CA ILE A 528 12.63 -19.28 18.17
C ILE A 528 12.99 -19.55 19.63
N ARG A 529 13.13 -18.47 20.41
CA ARG A 529 13.35 -18.52 21.84
C ARG A 529 12.08 -18.99 22.57
N ARG A 530 12.11 -20.19 23.17
CA ARG A 530 11.02 -20.79 23.96
C ARG A 530 11.11 -20.48 25.47
N ASP A 531 12.09 -19.69 25.89
CA ASP A 531 12.22 -19.23 27.27
C ASP A 531 11.05 -18.32 27.62
N LYS A 532 10.40 -18.46 28.79
CA LYS A 532 9.25 -17.61 29.17
C LYS A 532 9.67 -16.28 29.81
N GLU A 533 10.96 -16.13 30.12
CA GLU A 533 11.47 -15.11 31.05
C GLU A 533 12.06 -13.86 30.38
N GLY A 534 12.55 -13.94 29.13
CA GLY A 534 13.02 -12.75 28.40
C GLY A 534 11.91 -11.85 27.82
N PRO A 535 12.14 -10.57 27.55
CA PRO A 535 11.20 -9.76 26.76
C PRO A 535 11.21 -10.20 25.28
N ASN A 536 10.04 -10.29 24.64
CA ASN A 536 9.99 -10.56 23.19
C ASN A 536 10.45 -9.29 22.45
N ALA A 537 11.58 -9.36 21.74
CA ALA A 537 12.14 -8.21 21.05
C ALA A 537 11.19 -7.61 20.00
N ILE A 538 10.39 -8.44 19.31
CA ILE A 538 9.39 -7.97 18.34
C ILE A 538 8.31 -7.15 19.04
N SER A 539 7.85 -7.60 20.22
CA SER A 539 6.84 -6.86 20.99
C SER A 539 7.33 -5.47 21.44
N ILE A 540 8.63 -5.33 21.69
CA ILE A 540 9.24 -4.03 22.03
C ILE A 540 9.33 -3.14 20.79
N CYS A 541 9.65 -3.68 19.60
CA CYS A 541 9.56 -2.92 18.35
C CYS A 541 8.14 -2.39 18.11
N LEU A 542 7.11 -3.21 18.35
CA LEU A 542 5.71 -2.80 18.25
C LEU A 542 5.34 -1.72 19.28
N PHE A 543 5.85 -1.83 20.50
CA PHE A 543 5.68 -0.80 21.54
C PHE A 543 6.31 0.54 21.15
N VAL A 544 7.53 0.54 20.60
CA VAL A 544 8.17 1.76 20.09
C VAL A 544 7.34 2.35 18.94
N GLY A 545 6.82 1.50 18.05
CA GLY A 545 5.88 1.91 17.01
C GLY A 545 4.61 2.59 17.56
N ALA A 546 4.11 2.14 18.72
CA ALA A 546 2.98 2.74 19.41
C ALA A 546 3.28 4.17 19.89
N LEU A 547 4.49 4.41 20.42
CA LEU A 547 4.94 5.75 20.82
C LEU A 547 5.03 6.68 19.61
N CYS A 548 5.56 6.20 18.48
CA CYS A 548 5.58 6.96 17.23
C CYS A 548 4.17 7.29 16.72
N ALA A 549 3.21 6.39 16.90
CA ALA A 549 1.81 6.64 16.54
C ALA A 549 1.15 7.72 17.43
N LEU A 550 1.56 7.87 18.70
CA LEU A 550 1.11 9.00 19.53
C LEU A 550 1.67 10.34 19.00
N VAL A 551 2.92 10.35 18.51
CA VAL A 551 3.49 11.52 17.83
C VAL A 551 2.72 11.81 16.54
N ALA A 552 2.34 10.78 15.79
CA ALA A 552 1.49 10.93 14.61
C ALA A 552 0.12 11.52 14.97
N ALA A 553 -0.50 11.07 16.07
CA ALA A 553 -1.75 11.64 16.57
C ALA A 553 -1.61 13.14 16.91
N GLU A 554 -0.52 13.52 17.56
CA GLU A 554 -0.23 14.92 17.85
C GLU A 554 0.01 15.75 16.57
N ALA A 555 0.74 15.20 15.60
CA ALA A 555 0.95 15.82 14.29
C ALA A 555 -0.39 16.02 13.54
N THR A 556 -1.26 14.99 13.56
CA THR A 556 -2.62 15.08 13.01
C THR A 556 -3.42 16.14 13.75
N ARG A 557 -3.35 16.23 15.08
CA ARG A 557 -4.03 17.28 15.86
C ARG A 557 -3.61 18.69 15.42
N ARG A 558 -2.31 18.89 15.15
CA ARG A 558 -1.75 20.17 14.69
C ARG A 558 -2.21 20.57 13.28
N LEU A 559 -2.59 19.62 12.42
CA LEU A 559 -3.16 19.89 11.11
C LEU A 559 -4.37 20.83 11.16
N ARG A 560 -5.17 20.78 12.23
CA ARG A 560 -6.33 21.67 12.41
C ARG A 560 -5.93 23.16 12.52
N TYR A 561 -4.71 23.43 12.97
CA TYR A 561 -4.19 24.77 13.21
C TYR A 561 -3.25 25.25 12.09
N ALA A 562 -2.88 24.39 11.15
CA ALA A 562 -2.10 24.76 9.97
C ALA A 562 -2.97 25.63 9.04
N ARG A 563 -2.61 26.90 8.92
CA ARG A 563 -3.23 27.85 7.98
C ARG A 563 -2.47 27.86 6.68
#